data_AF-A0A6B2LDF2-F1
#
_entry.id   AF-A0A6B2LDF2-F1
#
_cell.length_a   1.000
_cell.length_b   1.000
_cell.length_c   1.000
_cell.angle_alpha   90.00
_cell.angle_beta   90.00
_cell.angle_gamma   90.00
#
_symmetry.space_group_name_H-M   'P 1'
#
loop_
_entity.id
_entity.type
_entity.pdbx_description
1 polymer ?
#
loop_
_entity_poly.entity_id
_entity_poly.type
_entity_poly.pdbx_seq_one_letter_code
_entity_poly.pdbx_strand_id
1 'polypeptide(L)'
;MEYVDGTTKTVVKSVKPLPIMVVGYFFGKRYHLYRWFAVSAVIVGVTMFLLGFETKGKNKKYDETMIEIGIMWSLVALVMDGFVGSTQDNVRKKYKPSASALMLSSNLCALIISLFTDLVYSGEFSKAIEFQQKYPEVIWELMIASIANPFGNHFIFLMVSEFGALQCALVTTVRKFLTILVNSMWLGRWFTPFQILAVVGVFMGLLADSYVSEQEKRKELAAKQAKDDQKKKQ
;
A
#
# COMPACT_ATOMS: atom_id res chain seq x y z
N MET A 1 -10.74 2.10 -12.15
CA MET A 1 -11.21 2.41 -10.77
C MET A 1 -12.30 3.49 -10.75
N GLU A 2 -13.01 3.73 -11.85
CA GLU A 2 -13.98 4.83 -11.97
C GLU A 2 -15.37 4.50 -11.39
N TYR A 3 -15.66 3.22 -11.17
CA TYR A 3 -17.00 2.69 -10.91
C TYR A 3 -17.30 2.29 -9.45
N VAL A 4 -16.50 2.76 -8.49
CA VAL A 4 -16.58 2.33 -7.08
C VAL A 4 -16.69 3.57 -6.19
N ASP A 5 -17.48 3.55 -5.12
CA ASP A 5 -17.57 4.68 -4.18
C ASP A 5 -16.21 4.95 -3.50
N GLY A 6 -15.94 6.20 -3.11
CA GLY A 6 -14.69 6.58 -2.46
C GLY A 6 -14.38 5.77 -1.20
N THR A 7 -15.42 5.35 -0.47
CA THR A 7 -15.31 4.54 0.74
C THR A 7 -14.86 3.12 0.40
N THR A 8 -15.55 2.46 -0.54
CA THR A 8 -15.18 1.14 -1.04
C THR A 8 -13.77 1.13 -1.67
N LYS A 9 -13.36 2.17 -2.41
CA LYS A 9 -11.97 2.29 -2.92
C LYS A 9 -10.93 2.29 -1.79
N THR A 10 -11.29 2.88 -0.66
CA THR A 10 -10.40 2.98 0.50
C THR A 10 -10.30 1.66 1.25
N VAL A 11 -11.41 0.92 1.37
CA VAL A 11 -11.43 -0.47 1.89
C VAL A 11 -10.50 -1.34 1.05
N VAL A 12 -10.72 -1.37 -0.26
CA VAL A 12 -9.96 -2.21 -1.20
C VAL A 12 -8.46 -1.90 -1.13
N LYS A 13 -8.07 -0.62 -1.10
CA LYS A 13 -6.67 -0.21 -0.94
C LYS A 13 -6.05 -0.57 0.42
N SER A 14 -6.87 -0.82 1.44
CA SER A 14 -6.42 -1.22 2.79
C SER A 14 -6.15 -2.72 2.89
N VAL A 15 -6.63 -3.53 1.94
CA VAL A 15 -6.37 -4.98 1.86
C VAL A 15 -4.96 -5.29 1.33
N LYS A 16 -4.26 -4.31 0.73
CA LYS A 16 -2.91 -4.44 0.13
C LYS A 16 -1.88 -5.26 0.93
N PRO A 17 -1.79 -5.18 2.27
CA PRO A 17 -0.85 -5.99 3.04
C PRO A 17 -1.04 -7.52 2.88
N LEU A 18 -2.28 -7.98 2.66
CA LEU A 18 -2.59 -9.42 2.60
C LEU A 18 -2.08 -10.08 1.31
N PRO A 19 -2.31 -9.53 0.10
CA PRO A 19 -1.67 -10.03 -1.11
C PRO A 19 -0.14 -9.94 -1.08
N ILE A 20 0.45 -8.90 -0.47
CA ILE A 20 1.91 -8.81 -0.26
C ILE A 20 2.41 -10.01 0.56
N MET A 21 1.70 -10.41 1.62
CA MET A 21 2.07 -11.58 2.43
C MET A 21 1.90 -12.90 1.68
N VAL A 22 0.81 -13.08 0.94
CA VAL A 22 0.56 -14.27 0.10
C VAL A 22 1.68 -14.43 -0.94
N VAL A 23 1.96 -13.39 -1.71
CA VAL A 23 3.00 -13.43 -2.74
C VAL A 23 4.39 -13.60 -2.10
N GLY A 24 4.65 -12.94 -0.97
CA GLY A 24 5.88 -13.15 -0.21
C GLY A 24 6.09 -14.60 0.22
N TYR A 25 5.01 -15.28 0.65
CA TYR A 25 5.03 -16.70 1.00
C TYR A 25 5.39 -17.59 -0.20
N PHE A 26 4.77 -17.36 -1.36
CA PHE A 26 5.12 -18.06 -2.60
C PHE A 26 6.57 -17.82 -3.04
N PHE A 27 7.13 -16.65 -2.76
CA PHE A 27 8.54 -16.30 -3.02
C PHE A 27 9.50 -16.77 -1.91
N GLY A 28 9.07 -17.69 -1.04
CA GLY A 28 9.93 -18.35 -0.05
C GLY A 28 10.12 -17.58 1.26
N LYS A 29 9.39 -16.49 1.50
CA LYS A 29 9.40 -15.85 2.83
C LYS A 29 8.47 -16.61 3.77
N ARG A 30 9.01 -17.09 4.88
CA ARG A 30 8.19 -17.67 5.94
C ARG A 30 7.73 -16.56 6.88
N TYR A 31 6.43 -16.35 6.92
CA TYR A 31 5.78 -15.51 7.93
C TYR A 31 5.21 -16.43 9.02
N HIS A 32 5.44 -16.10 10.28
CA HIS A 32 4.81 -16.80 11.38
C HIS A 32 3.28 -16.59 11.37
N LEU A 33 2.53 -17.59 11.83
CA LEU A 33 1.05 -17.61 11.80
C LEU A 33 0.43 -16.40 12.53
N TYR A 34 1.02 -15.93 13.63
CA TYR A 34 0.52 -14.76 14.36
C TYR A 34 0.45 -13.52 13.46
N ARG A 35 1.33 -13.41 12.46
CA ARG A 35 1.41 -12.26 11.55
C ARG A 35 0.27 -12.24 10.55
N TRP A 36 -0.17 -13.42 10.12
CA TRP A 36 -1.37 -13.59 9.31
C TRP A 36 -2.63 -13.18 10.07
N PHE A 37 -2.73 -13.59 11.33
CA PHE A 37 -3.84 -13.19 12.21
C PHE A 37 -3.83 -11.68 12.49
N ALA A 38 -2.67 -11.08 12.76
CA ALA A 38 -2.58 -9.65 13.02
C ALA A 38 -2.97 -8.81 11.79
N VAL A 39 -2.45 -9.14 10.62
CA VAL A 39 -2.74 -8.40 9.38
C VAL A 39 -4.21 -8.59 8.95
N SER A 40 -4.75 -9.80 9.06
CA SER A 40 -6.17 -10.03 8.77
C SER A 40 -7.09 -9.30 9.76
N ALA A 41 -6.78 -9.30 11.06
CA ALA A 41 -7.54 -8.55 12.06
C ALA A 41 -7.56 -7.04 11.78
N VAL A 42 -6.42 -6.46 11.36
CA VAL A 42 -6.35 -5.05 10.94
C VAL A 42 -7.25 -4.79 9.73
N ILE A 43 -7.20 -5.63 8.71
CA ILE A 43 -8.01 -5.47 7.49
C ILE A 43 -9.51 -5.59 7.82
N VAL A 44 -9.89 -6.59 8.60
CA VAL A 44 -11.27 -6.80 9.04
C VAL A 44 -11.77 -5.60 9.85
N GLY A 45 -10.98 -5.11 10.81
CA GLY A 45 -11.36 -3.96 11.63
C GLY A 45 -11.53 -2.67 10.82
N VAL A 46 -10.62 -2.39 9.88
CA VAL A 46 -10.75 -1.24 8.96
C VAL A 46 -11.99 -1.39 8.07
N THR A 47 -12.27 -2.59 7.58
CA THR A 47 -13.42 -2.87 6.72
C THR A 47 -14.75 -2.70 7.47
N MET A 48 -14.86 -3.28 8.67
CA MET A 48 -16.05 -3.12 9.53
C MET A 48 -16.30 -1.66 9.89
N PHE A 49 -15.25 -0.90 10.19
CA PHE A 49 -15.35 0.52 10.49
C PHE A 49 -15.92 1.32 9.30
N LEU A 50 -15.41 1.06 8.09
CA LEU A 50 -15.81 1.75 6.86
C LEU A 50 -17.23 1.41 6.41
N LEU A 51 -17.64 0.15 6.50
CA LEU A 51 -19.02 -0.28 6.20
C LEU A 51 -20.06 0.37 7.13
N GLY A 52 -19.68 0.67 8.38
CA GLY A 52 -20.52 1.43 9.31
C GLY A 52 -20.82 2.88 8.89
N PHE A 53 -20.06 3.44 7.92
CA PHE A 53 -20.34 4.76 7.34
C PHE A 53 -21.18 4.70 6.07
N GLU A 54 -21.04 3.65 5.24
CA GLU A 54 -21.80 3.51 3.99
C GLU A 54 -23.30 3.36 4.24
N THR A 55 -23.72 2.77 5.36
CA THR A 55 -25.13 2.64 5.75
C THR A 55 -25.88 3.97 5.95
N LYS A 56 -25.17 5.10 6.07
CA LYS A 56 -25.79 6.44 6.25
C LYS A 56 -25.68 7.34 5.00
N GLY A 57 -24.96 6.92 3.96
CA GLY A 57 -24.78 7.68 2.72
C GLY A 57 -25.75 7.23 1.64
N LYS A 58 -26.41 8.17 0.96
CA LYS A 58 -27.35 7.88 -0.14
C LYS A 58 -26.73 6.92 -1.16
N ASN A 59 -27.33 5.75 -1.32
CA ASN A 59 -26.99 4.75 -2.34
C ASN A 59 -26.94 5.40 -3.73
N LYS A 60 -25.75 5.68 -4.24
CA LYS A 60 -25.58 5.78 -5.70
C LYS A 60 -25.75 4.37 -6.23
N LYS A 61 -26.83 4.12 -6.98
CA LYS A 61 -27.04 2.87 -7.72
C LYS A 61 -25.95 2.76 -8.80
N TYR A 62 -24.82 2.19 -8.44
CA TYR A 62 -23.89 1.64 -9.43
C TYR A 62 -24.43 0.26 -9.84
N ASP A 63 -24.29 -0.07 -11.13
CA ASP A 63 -24.63 -1.39 -11.65
C ASP A 63 -23.82 -2.45 -10.90
N GLU A 64 -24.49 -3.49 -10.37
CA GLU A 64 -23.86 -4.56 -9.59
C GLU A 64 -22.72 -5.22 -10.39
N THR A 65 -22.90 -5.35 -11.70
CA THR A 65 -21.90 -5.90 -12.63
C THR A 65 -20.62 -5.05 -12.65
N MET A 66 -20.74 -3.72 -12.59
CA MET A 66 -19.59 -2.81 -12.60
C MET A 66 -18.85 -2.78 -11.27
N ILE A 67 -19.56 -3.00 -10.15
CA ILE A 67 -18.95 -3.16 -8.83
C ILE A 67 -18.12 -4.44 -8.80
N GLU A 68 -18.66 -5.57 -9.27
CA GLU A 68 -17.96 -6.86 -9.31
C GLU A 68 -16.69 -6.78 -10.16
N ILE A 69 -16.78 -6.22 -11.37
CA ILE A 69 -15.62 -6.01 -12.25
C ILE A 69 -14.59 -5.09 -11.57
N GLY A 70 -15.05 -4.03 -10.90
CA GLY A 70 -14.17 -3.10 -10.16
C GLY A 70 -13.42 -3.78 -9.00
N ILE A 71 -14.08 -4.67 -8.27
CA ILE A 71 -13.47 -5.48 -7.21
C ILE A 71 -12.45 -6.45 -7.81
N MET A 72 -12.81 -7.16 -8.88
CA MET A 72 -11.92 -8.11 -9.55
C MET A 72 -10.63 -7.44 -10.04
N TRP A 73 -10.73 -6.31 -10.76
CA TRP A 73 -9.56 -5.56 -11.22
C TRP A 73 -8.70 -5.04 -10.07
N SER A 74 -9.35 -4.68 -8.96
CA SER A 74 -8.62 -4.24 -7.78
C SER A 74 -7.86 -5.39 -7.13
N LEU A 75 -8.44 -6.58 -7.04
CA LEU A 75 -7.73 -7.76 -6.52
C LEU A 75 -6.50 -8.08 -7.37
N VAL A 76 -6.63 -8.04 -8.70
CA VAL A 76 -5.48 -8.23 -9.62
C VAL A 76 -4.41 -7.18 -9.36
N ALA A 77 -4.79 -5.90 -9.25
CA ALA A 77 -3.85 -4.82 -8.95
C ALA A 77 -3.14 -5.03 -7.60
N LEU A 78 -3.84 -5.51 -6.57
CA LEU A 78 -3.24 -5.79 -5.26
C LEU A 78 -2.27 -6.97 -5.32
N VAL A 79 -2.54 -8.00 -6.12
CA VAL A 79 -1.60 -9.12 -6.33
C VAL A 79 -0.34 -8.63 -7.04
N MET A 80 -0.47 -7.80 -8.07
CA MET A 80 0.67 -7.19 -8.77
C MET A 80 1.49 -6.29 -7.83
N ASP A 81 0.82 -5.47 -7.02
CA ASP A 81 1.44 -4.69 -5.94
C ASP A 81 2.20 -5.59 -4.95
N GLY A 82 1.63 -6.76 -4.62
CA GLY A 82 2.26 -7.81 -3.82
C GLY A 82 3.55 -8.35 -4.42
N PHE A 83 3.53 -8.61 -5.73
CA PHE A 83 4.68 -9.07 -6.49
C PHE A 83 5.80 -8.03 -6.54
N VAL A 84 5.46 -6.77 -6.82
CA VAL A 84 6.43 -5.66 -6.81
C VAL A 84 7.04 -5.51 -5.43
N GLY A 85 6.23 -5.49 -4.36
CA GLY A 85 6.72 -5.38 -2.98
C GLY A 85 7.64 -6.53 -2.58
N SER A 86 7.30 -7.77 -2.97
CA SER A 86 8.16 -8.94 -2.72
C SER A 86 9.50 -8.84 -3.46
N THR A 87 9.47 -8.39 -4.71
CA THR A 87 10.68 -8.18 -5.53
C THR A 87 11.56 -7.07 -4.96
N GLN A 88 10.97 -5.94 -4.56
CA GLN A 88 11.67 -4.83 -3.89
C GLN A 88 12.39 -5.31 -2.63
N ASP A 89 11.72 -6.13 -1.81
CA ASP A 89 12.34 -6.72 -0.62
C ASP A 89 13.49 -7.69 -0.95
N ASN A 90 13.38 -8.47 -2.03
CA ASN A 90 14.44 -9.39 -2.45
C ASN A 90 15.67 -8.64 -2.97
N VAL A 91 15.45 -7.60 -3.78
CA VAL A 91 16.51 -6.69 -4.25
C VAL A 91 17.16 -5.99 -3.06
N ARG A 92 16.37 -5.51 -2.11
CA ARG A 92 16.86 -4.91 -0.86
C ARG A 92 17.77 -5.87 -0.09
N LYS A 93 17.34 -7.12 0.13
CA LYS A 93 18.12 -8.12 0.88
C LYS A 93 19.42 -8.50 0.19
N LYS A 94 19.42 -8.61 -1.14
CA LYS A 94 20.57 -9.08 -1.93
C LYS A 94 21.59 -7.99 -2.25
N TYR A 95 21.13 -6.77 -2.55
CA TYR A 95 21.99 -5.70 -3.08
C TYR A 95 22.09 -4.48 -2.15
N LYS A 96 21.25 -4.36 -1.10
CA LYS A 96 21.18 -3.20 -0.20
C LYS A 96 21.30 -1.84 -0.94
N PRO A 97 20.53 -1.61 -2.01
CA PRO A 97 20.63 -0.37 -2.78
C PRO A 97 20.19 0.82 -1.93
N SER A 98 20.77 1.99 -2.22
CA SER A 98 20.25 3.27 -1.70
C SER A 98 18.80 3.49 -2.16
N ALA A 99 17.99 4.15 -1.33
CA ALA A 99 16.59 4.46 -1.63
C ALA A 99 16.43 5.19 -2.97
N SER A 100 17.33 6.13 -3.27
CA SER A 100 17.31 6.89 -4.53
C SER A 100 17.59 6.00 -5.74
N ALA A 101 18.49 5.02 -5.61
CA ALA A 101 18.79 4.07 -6.69
C ALA A 101 17.60 3.13 -6.93
N LEU A 102 16.98 2.62 -5.85
CA LEU A 102 15.79 1.77 -5.94
C LEU A 102 14.61 2.51 -6.58
N MET A 103 14.42 3.80 -6.22
CA MET A 103 13.40 4.67 -6.80
C MET A 103 13.65 4.94 -8.28
N LEU A 104 14.88 5.30 -8.66
CA LEU A 104 15.23 5.59 -10.05
C LEU A 104 15.03 4.35 -10.94
N SER A 105 15.55 3.20 -10.54
CA SER A 105 15.40 1.96 -11.32
C SER A 105 13.94 1.53 -11.46
N SER A 106 13.15 1.62 -10.37
CA SER A 106 11.73 1.27 -10.41
C SER A 106 10.94 2.22 -11.31
N ASN A 107 11.20 3.53 -11.19
CA ASN A 107 10.51 4.54 -11.97
C ASN A 107 10.91 4.52 -13.45
N LEU A 108 12.16 4.20 -13.77
CA LEU A 108 12.61 4.03 -15.17
C LEU A 108 11.94 2.82 -15.82
N CYS A 109 11.87 1.68 -15.13
CA CYS A 109 11.14 0.52 -15.64
C CYS A 109 9.65 0.86 -15.85
N ALA A 110 9.02 1.54 -14.89
CA ALA A 110 7.63 1.98 -15.01
C ALA A 110 7.45 2.92 -16.21
N LEU A 111 8.35 3.89 -16.42
CA LEU A 111 8.30 4.84 -17.53
C LEU A 111 8.40 4.14 -18.88
N ILE A 112 9.31 3.17 -19.03
CA ILE A 112 9.47 2.41 -20.29
C ILE A 112 8.18 1.63 -20.59
N ILE A 113 7.63 0.95 -19.57
CA ILE A 113 6.39 0.16 -19.74
C ILE A 113 5.22 1.09 -20.08
N SER A 114 5.05 2.20 -19.37
CA SER A 114 3.97 3.16 -19.62
C SER A 114 4.06 3.77 -21.00
N LEU A 115 5.25 4.22 -21.43
CA LEU A 115 5.45 4.75 -22.78
C LEU A 115 5.11 3.72 -23.85
N PHE A 116 5.52 2.46 -23.66
CA PHE A 116 5.20 1.39 -24.59
C PHE A 116 3.69 1.15 -24.67
N THR A 117 3.00 1.05 -23.53
CA THR A 117 1.54 0.84 -23.52
C THR A 117 0.77 2.03 -24.12
N ASP A 118 1.18 3.26 -23.81
CA ASP A 118 0.46 4.47 -24.22
C ASP A 118 0.66 4.80 -25.70
N LEU A 119 1.88 4.58 -26.25
CA LEU A 119 2.16 4.77 -27.68
C LEU A 119 1.63 3.62 -28.54
N VAL A 120 1.83 2.36 -28.13
CA VAL A 120 1.62 1.20 -29.01
C VAL A 120 0.21 0.62 -28.88
N TYR A 121 -0.39 0.70 -27.69
CA TYR A 121 -1.62 -0.05 -27.39
C TYR A 121 -2.86 0.86 -27.30
N SER A 122 -2.77 1.96 -26.54
CA SER A 122 -3.95 2.80 -26.26
C SER A 122 -4.12 3.97 -27.24
N GLY A 123 -3.02 4.46 -27.86
CA GLY A 123 -3.04 5.64 -28.73
C GLY A 123 -3.47 6.93 -28.00
N GLU A 124 -3.52 6.91 -26.67
CA GLU A 124 -3.98 8.02 -25.84
C GLU A 124 -2.97 9.15 -25.75
N PHE A 125 -1.70 8.87 -26.06
CA PHE A 125 -0.65 9.89 -26.09
C PHE A 125 -0.99 11.04 -27.06
N SER A 126 -1.52 10.71 -28.24
CA SER A 126 -1.94 11.70 -29.23
C SER A 126 -3.10 12.56 -28.72
N LYS A 127 -4.08 11.94 -28.03
CA LYS A 127 -5.22 12.63 -27.42
C LYS A 127 -4.79 13.53 -26.25
N ALA A 128 -3.80 13.10 -25.48
CA ALA A 128 -3.24 13.88 -24.38
C ALA A 128 -2.55 15.16 -24.89
N ILE A 129 -1.82 15.08 -26.01
CA ILE A 129 -1.22 16.26 -26.65
C ILE A 129 -2.30 17.22 -27.14
N GLU A 130 -3.35 16.72 -27.80
CA GLU A 130 -4.47 17.54 -28.27
C GLU A 130 -5.19 18.23 -27.11
N PHE A 131 -5.41 17.52 -26.01
CA PHE A 131 -6.00 18.08 -24.79
C PHE A 131 -5.12 19.18 -24.17
N GLN A 132 -3.80 18.96 -24.11
CA GLN A 132 -2.86 19.96 -23.60
C GLN A 132 -2.81 21.22 -24.49
N GLN A 133 -2.91 21.06 -25.81
CA GLN A 133 -3.00 22.20 -26.73
C GLN A 133 -4.28 23.01 -26.54
N LYS A 134 -5.38 22.33 -26.18
CA LYS A 134 -6.68 22.95 -25.94
C LYS A 134 -6.75 23.67 -24.58
N TYR A 135 -6.05 23.16 -23.56
CA TYR A 135 -6.04 23.69 -22.19
C TYR A 135 -4.60 23.83 -21.66
N PRO A 136 -3.86 24.87 -22.07
CA PRO A 136 -2.45 25.04 -21.71
C PRO A 136 -2.23 25.28 -20.21
N GLU A 137 -3.23 25.78 -19.48
CA GLU A 137 -3.18 25.96 -18.02
C GLU A 137 -2.91 24.65 -17.26
N VAL A 138 -3.31 23.50 -17.83
CA VAL A 138 -3.09 22.17 -17.24
C VAL A 138 -1.60 21.86 -17.11
N ILE A 139 -0.75 22.47 -17.94
CA ILE A 139 0.71 22.29 -17.87
C ILE A 139 1.25 22.70 -16.50
N TRP A 140 0.70 23.76 -15.90
CA TRP A 140 1.15 24.21 -14.59
C TRP A 140 0.78 23.22 -13.49
N GLU A 141 -0.43 22.67 -13.55
CA GLU A 141 -0.87 21.61 -12.62
C GLU A 141 -0.02 20.35 -12.78
N LEU A 142 0.29 19.95 -14.03
CA LEU A 142 1.15 18.80 -14.32
C LEU A 142 2.58 19.02 -13.85
N MET A 143 3.12 20.23 -13.98
CA MET A 143 4.46 20.59 -13.49
C MET A 143 4.53 20.51 -11.97
N ILE A 144 3.56 21.10 -11.27
CA ILE A 144 3.47 21.01 -9.80
C ILE A 144 3.34 19.56 -9.36
N ALA A 145 2.45 18.78 -10.00
CA ALA A 145 2.28 17.36 -9.70
C ALA A 145 3.56 16.55 -9.97
N SER A 146 4.29 16.85 -11.04
CA SER A 146 5.52 16.17 -11.42
C SER A 146 6.68 16.44 -10.47
N ILE A 147 6.69 17.58 -9.78
CA ILE A 147 7.69 17.88 -8.73
C ILE A 147 7.23 17.32 -7.37
N ALA A 148 5.95 17.43 -7.05
CA ALA A 148 5.40 16.97 -5.77
C ALA A 148 5.39 15.44 -5.63
N ASN A 149 5.10 14.71 -6.72
CA ASN A 149 5.00 13.24 -6.70
C ASN A 149 6.33 12.55 -6.35
N PRO A 150 7.48 12.88 -6.98
CA PRO A 150 8.78 12.31 -6.61
C PRO A 150 9.16 12.60 -5.16
N PHE A 151 8.83 13.79 -4.66
CA PHE A 151 9.11 14.14 -3.26
C PHE A 151 8.37 13.21 -2.29
N GLY A 152 7.06 13.00 -2.49
CA GLY A 152 6.29 12.06 -1.69
C GLY A 152 6.74 10.61 -1.85
N ASN A 153 7.05 10.20 -3.09
CA ASN A 153 7.55 8.86 -3.38
C ASN A 153 8.92 8.59 -2.76
N HIS A 154 9.78 9.61 -2.62
CA HIS A 154 11.09 9.45 -1.99
C HIS A 154 10.98 8.91 -0.56
N PHE A 155 10.04 9.42 0.23
CA PHE A 155 9.76 8.90 1.57
C PHE A 155 9.26 7.46 1.57
N ILE A 156 8.43 7.09 0.58
CA ILE A 156 7.94 5.72 0.43
C ILE A 156 9.11 4.79 0.12
N PHE A 157 9.99 5.16 -0.82
CA PHE A 157 11.15 4.35 -1.17
C PHE A 157 12.19 4.26 -0.04
N LEU A 158 12.37 5.33 0.76
CA LEU A 158 13.16 5.30 1.99
C LEU A 158 12.58 4.29 3.00
N MET A 159 11.26 4.31 3.21
CA MET A 159 10.59 3.35 4.07
C MET A 159 10.78 1.91 3.57
N VAL A 160 10.66 1.69 2.25
CA VAL A 160 10.88 0.36 1.66
C VAL A 160 12.35 -0.08 1.80
N SER A 161 13.32 0.80 1.59
CA SER A 161 14.75 0.46 1.72
C SER A 161 15.18 0.21 3.16
N GLU A 162 14.53 0.79 4.16
CA GLU A 162 14.86 0.61 5.58
C GLU A 162 14.02 -0.49 6.27
N PHE A 163 12.73 -0.55 5.98
CA PHE A 163 11.77 -1.39 6.71
C PHE A 163 11.16 -2.50 5.86
N GLY A 164 11.28 -2.41 4.53
CA GLY A 164 10.70 -3.35 3.58
C GLY A 164 9.27 -2.99 3.17
N ALA A 165 8.80 -3.64 2.10
CA ALA A 165 7.53 -3.36 1.46
C ALA A 165 6.31 -3.62 2.37
N LEU A 166 6.36 -4.67 3.20
CA LEU A 166 5.27 -5.02 4.12
C LEU A 166 5.05 -3.94 5.19
N GLN A 167 6.12 -3.46 5.83
CA GLN A 167 6.02 -2.41 6.85
C GLN A 167 5.55 -1.09 6.23
N CYS A 168 6.01 -0.77 5.01
CA CYS A 168 5.52 0.38 4.26
C CYS A 168 4.00 0.27 3.97
N ALA A 169 3.52 -0.90 3.54
CA ALA A 169 2.10 -1.13 3.30
C ALA A 169 1.25 -0.96 4.57
N LEU A 170 1.74 -1.43 5.72
CA LEU A 170 1.07 -1.23 7.01
C LEU A 170 1.02 0.26 7.37
N VAL A 171 2.14 0.97 7.35
CA VAL A 171 2.19 2.41 7.68
C VAL A 171 1.26 3.24 6.79
N THR A 172 1.22 2.95 5.48
CA THR A 172 0.29 3.66 4.58
C THR A 172 -1.17 3.33 4.86
N THR A 173 -1.49 2.12 5.31
CA THR A 173 -2.84 1.72 5.72
C THR A 173 -3.26 2.46 6.99
N VAL A 174 -2.38 2.52 7.99
CA VAL A 174 -2.61 3.31 9.21
C VAL A 174 -2.84 4.77 8.89
N ARG A 175 -2.00 5.38 8.04
CA ARG A 175 -2.16 6.77 7.61
C ARG A 175 -3.52 7.03 6.97
N LYS A 176 -3.94 6.18 6.03
CA LYS A 176 -5.26 6.28 5.38
C LYS A 176 -6.39 6.18 6.40
N PHE A 177 -6.29 5.21 7.30
CA PHE A 177 -7.28 4.99 8.35
C PHE A 177 -7.40 6.21 9.29
N LEU A 178 -6.27 6.77 9.72
CA LEU A 178 -6.22 8.00 10.51
C LEU A 178 -6.83 9.20 9.77
N THR A 179 -6.54 9.36 8.48
CA THR A 179 -7.16 10.43 7.66
C THR A 179 -8.69 10.30 7.65
N ILE A 180 -9.22 9.08 7.53
CA ILE A 180 -10.68 8.85 7.57
C ILE A 180 -11.24 9.18 8.95
N LEU A 181 -10.57 8.77 10.03
CA LEU A 181 -10.97 9.08 11.40
C LEU A 181 -11.03 10.59 11.63
N VAL A 182 -9.96 11.31 11.27
CA VAL A 182 -9.88 12.77 11.41
C VAL A 182 -10.96 13.45 10.57
N ASN A 183 -11.15 13.04 9.32
CA ASN A 183 -12.20 13.58 8.46
C ASN A 183 -13.61 13.33 9.04
N SER A 184 -13.85 12.16 9.63
CA SER A 184 -15.12 11.84 10.29
C SER A 184 -15.39 12.70 11.52
N MET A 185 -14.36 12.92 12.35
CA MET A 185 -14.44 13.80 13.52
C MET A 185 -14.71 15.26 13.10
N TRP A 186 -14.01 15.73 12.06
CA TRP A 186 -14.20 17.08 11.51
C TRP A 186 -15.62 17.28 10.97
N LEU A 187 -16.20 16.26 10.34
CA LEU A 187 -17.58 16.27 9.85
C LEU A 187 -18.64 16.05 10.96
N GLY A 188 -18.24 15.96 12.23
CA GLY A 188 -19.15 15.80 13.36
C GLY A 188 -19.95 14.48 13.35
N ARG A 189 -19.44 13.46 12.67
CA ARG A 189 -20.12 12.15 12.57
C ARG A 189 -19.81 11.32 13.81
N TRP A 190 -20.83 11.06 14.62
CA TRP A 190 -20.72 10.21 15.81
C TRP A 190 -20.40 8.76 15.44
N PHE A 191 -19.38 8.20 16.09
CA PHE A 191 -19.00 6.79 15.96
C PHE A 191 -19.95 5.92 16.77
N THR A 192 -20.36 4.78 16.21
CA THR A 192 -21.08 3.76 16.99
C THR A 192 -20.12 3.05 17.96
N PRO A 193 -20.61 2.47 19.08
CA PRO A 193 -19.77 1.68 19.98
C PRO A 193 -19.00 0.55 19.26
N PHE A 194 -19.62 -0.06 18.25
CA PHE A 194 -18.99 -1.06 17.39
C PHE A 194 -17.83 -0.49 16.56
N GLN A 195 -17.97 0.74 16.03
CA GLN A 195 -16.88 1.41 15.31
C GLN A 195 -15.71 1.76 16.23
N ILE A 196 -16.00 2.20 17.45
CA ILE A 196 -14.95 2.48 18.45
C ILE A 196 -14.21 1.19 18.80
N LEU A 197 -14.92 0.08 19.01
CA LEU A 197 -14.30 -1.23 19.24
C LEU A 197 -13.43 -1.68 18.06
N ALA A 198 -13.89 -1.46 16.81
CA ALA A 198 -13.12 -1.76 15.61
C ALA A 198 -11.83 -0.93 15.54
N VAL A 199 -11.89 0.37 15.86
CA VAL A 199 -10.72 1.25 15.93
C VAL A 199 -9.71 0.75 16.96
N VAL A 200 -10.17 0.48 18.19
CA VAL A 200 -9.31 -0.02 19.27
C VAL A 200 -8.69 -1.37 18.89
N GLY A 201 -9.45 -2.27 18.27
CA GLY A 201 -8.94 -3.55 17.75
C GLY A 201 -7.86 -3.39 16.68
N VAL A 202 -8.03 -2.46 15.74
CA VAL A 202 -7.02 -2.16 14.71
C VAL A 202 -5.72 -1.66 15.34
N PHE A 203 -5.80 -0.72 16.28
CA PHE A 203 -4.61 -0.21 16.98
C PHE A 203 -3.91 -1.30 17.81
N MET A 204 -4.67 -2.14 18.52
CA MET A 204 -4.07 -3.27 19.25
C MET A 204 -3.38 -4.26 18.31
N GLY A 205 -3.99 -4.61 17.17
CA GLY A 205 -3.39 -5.50 16.17
C GLY A 205 -2.10 -4.93 15.57
N LEU A 206 -2.07 -3.63 15.29
CA LEU A 206 -0.88 -2.94 14.78
C LEU A 206 0.25 -2.87 15.81
N LEU A 207 -0.08 -2.55 17.06
CA LEU A 207 0.90 -2.50 18.15
C LEU A 207 1.48 -3.89 18.42
N ALA A 208 0.64 -4.93 18.40
CA ALA A 208 1.08 -6.31 18.53
C ALA A 208 2.01 -6.73 17.37
N ASP A 209 1.64 -6.47 16.11
CA ASP A 209 2.49 -6.78 14.96
C ASP A 209 3.83 -6.02 15.03
N SER A 210 3.79 -4.74 15.37
CA SER A 210 4.99 -3.92 15.48
C SER A 210 5.92 -4.46 16.57
N TYR A 211 5.38 -4.74 17.76
CA TYR A 211 6.16 -5.25 18.88
C TYR A 211 6.81 -6.60 18.57
N VAL A 212 6.04 -7.53 18.01
CA VAL A 212 6.59 -8.86 17.67
C VAL A 212 7.60 -8.77 16.53
N SER A 213 7.35 -7.93 15.51
CA SER A 213 8.31 -7.73 14.41
C SER A 213 9.64 -7.16 14.88
N GLU A 214 9.64 -6.31 15.91
CA GLU A 214 10.86 -5.78 16.50
C GLU A 214 11.63 -6.83 17.31
N GLN A 215 10.91 -7.67 18.06
CA GLN A 215 11.54 -8.80 18.76
C GLN A 215 12.19 -9.78 17.79
N GLU A 216 11.55 -10.11 16.66
CA GLU A 216 12.13 -11.00 15.64
C GLU A 216 13.43 -10.42 15.07
N LYS A 217 13.44 -9.13 14.71
CA LYS A 217 14.66 -8.45 14.23
C LYS A 217 15.79 -8.50 15.26
N ARG A 218 15.48 -8.25 16.54
CA ARG A 218 16.47 -8.31 17.64
C ARG A 218 17.04 -9.71 17.82
N LYS A 219 16.19 -10.75 17.75
CA LYS A 219 16.61 -12.16 17.82
C LYS A 219 17.51 -12.54 16.64
N GLU A 220 17.18 -12.11 15.43
CA GLU A 220 18.02 -12.35 14.24
C GLU A 220 19.39 -11.66 14.33
N LEU A 221 19.43 -10.42 14.83
CA LEU A 221 20.69 -9.69 15.06
C LEU A 221 21.57 -10.37 16.10
N ALA A 222 20.99 -10.77 17.24
CA ALA A 222 21.69 -11.49 18.29
C ALA A 222 22.24 -12.85 17.79
N ALA A 223 21.46 -13.58 17.00
CA ALA A 223 21.89 -14.86 16.42
C ALA A 223 23.03 -14.71 15.41
N LYS A 224 23.06 -13.61 14.63
CA LYS A 224 24.18 -13.30 13.73
C LYS A 224 25.45 -12.94 14.49
N GLN A 225 25.34 -12.09 15.51
CA GLN A 225 26.46 -11.72 16.38
C GLN A 225 27.07 -12.95 17.07
N ALA A 226 26.23 -13.85 17.62
CA ALA A 226 26.70 -15.08 18.24
C ALA A 226 27.47 -16.00 17.26
N LYS A 227 27.05 -16.06 15.98
CA LYS A 227 27.75 -16.83 14.94
C LYS A 227 29.08 -16.19 14.52
N ASP A 228 29.13 -14.87 14.42
CA ASP A 228 30.36 -14.15 14.08
C ASP A 228 31.39 -14.21 15.22
N ASP A 229 30.93 -14.17 16.48
CA ASP A 229 31.78 -14.35 17.66
C ASP A 229 32.32 -15.78 17.80
N GLN A 230 31.55 -16.79 17.38
CA GLN A 230 32.03 -18.18 17.30
C GLN A 230 33.09 -18.36 16.20
N LYS A 231 32.93 -17.70 15.05
CA LYS A 231 33.93 -17.74 13.96
C LYS A 231 35.23 -17.02 14.28
N LYS A 232 35.23 -16.03 15.15
CA LYS A 232 36.44 -15.33 15.61
C LYS A 232 37.24 -16.10 16.66
N LYS A 233 36.65 -17.14 17.27
CA LYS A 233 37.27 -17.98 18.30
C LYS A 233 37.85 -19.29 17.75
N GLN A 234 37.65 -19.57 16.46
CA GLN A 234 38.27 -20.67 15.70
C GLN A 234 39.40 -20.11 14.84
#